data_AF-A0A4V6PV81-F1
#
_entry.id   AF-A0A4V6PV81-F1
#
_cell.length_a   1.000
_cell.length_b   1.000
_cell.length_c   1.000
_cell.angle_alpha   90.00
_cell.angle_beta   90.00
_cell.angle_gamma   90.00
#
_symmetry.space_group_name_H-M   'P 1'
#
loop_
_entity.id
_entity.type
_entity.pdbx_description
1 polymer ?
#
loop_
_entity_poly.entity_id
_entity_poly.type
_entity_poly.pdbx_seq_one_letter_code
_entity_poly.pdbx_strand_id
1 'polypeptide(L)'
;MTGGASAWNLRGKTVADPDLEKSAYIVFAEFCSATMIQINEIKEFLPKLGRQVSVFHLSDRRARELAGAMGVNLLLWNHARGADLLCGRTGKRVFLDQLRYCPLCLAQGQHSTLFQLTQVTKCPIHIELLRTGCPHCRDPISTNVLDVARNHLHCGACGRNLAPGVTHGSLQQHLAHPSAKLFAPLRKAIGRGPQARDLRSDLNWDKRPDEVVASPILTRLHHVHSVWGDDAGTSDFLKLEAEYIRVDVDVEGDIEHSRQQSIIFLAMQYTFEGLASRLRRIVELGDIPQGILTRGRVDEQVSAVTAAFWQAALVARVDQVLCGSSPILLGWQPWFSRWLPAHIDAKLCVLSRAVRMLFVRCLIRMVRLRYGVQVAWHSPPDWFLFLPPWRLVASTDPRYLDLQIRRVVAEHMLERLVLRYREHQLLTMPTGASPLELIAERPV
;
A
#
# COMPACT_ATOMS: atom_id res chain seq x y z
N MET A 1 -43.65 15.70 -16.24
CA MET A 1 -43.00 17.02 -16.19
C MET A 1 -41.57 16.84 -15.66
N THR A 2 -40.63 16.69 -16.57
CA THR A 2 -39.18 16.54 -16.30
C THR A 2 -38.60 17.93 -16.05
N GLY A 3 -38.55 18.36 -14.78
CA GLY A 3 -37.86 19.58 -14.39
C GLY A 3 -36.36 19.40 -14.61
N GLY A 4 -35.82 20.02 -15.66
CA GLY A 4 -34.39 20.06 -15.92
C GLY A 4 -33.66 20.59 -14.71
N ALA A 5 -32.72 19.81 -14.18
CA ALA A 5 -31.82 20.23 -13.13
C ALA A 5 -30.97 21.40 -13.64
N SER A 6 -31.43 22.61 -13.36
CA SER A 6 -30.68 23.85 -13.52
C SER A 6 -29.39 23.73 -12.71
N ALA A 7 -28.30 23.37 -13.39
CA ALA A 7 -26.97 23.55 -12.86
C ALA A 7 -26.80 25.04 -12.58
N TRP A 8 -26.39 25.39 -11.37
CA TRP A 8 -26.25 26.77 -10.93
C TRP A 8 -25.54 27.63 -11.98
N ASN A 9 -26.20 28.74 -12.32
CA ASN A 9 -25.86 29.59 -13.45
C ASN A 9 -25.58 31.02 -12.97
N LEU A 10 -24.53 31.21 -12.15
CA LEU A 10 -24.05 32.56 -11.84
C LEU A 10 -23.45 33.14 -13.13
N ARG A 11 -24.23 33.96 -13.85
CA ARG A 11 -23.87 34.63 -15.11
C ARG A 11 -23.67 33.71 -16.34
N GLY A 12 -24.44 32.64 -16.50
CA GLY A 12 -24.32 31.79 -17.70
C GLY A 12 -23.25 30.67 -17.62
N LYS A 13 -22.68 30.41 -16.44
CA LYS A 13 -21.58 29.46 -16.25
C LYS A 13 -21.96 28.28 -15.34
N THR A 14 -21.83 27.07 -15.87
CA THR A 14 -21.93 25.81 -15.13
C THR A 14 -20.59 25.51 -14.42
N VAL A 15 -20.57 25.64 -13.10
CA VAL A 15 -19.38 25.36 -12.27
C VAL A 15 -19.00 23.88 -12.29
N ALA A 16 -20.02 23.00 -12.39
CA ALA A 16 -19.85 21.57 -12.54
C ALA A 16 -20.47 21.08 -13.86
N ASP A 17 -19.68 20.37 -14.63
CA ASP A 17 -20.06 19.77 -15.91
C ASP A 17 -19.86 18.23 -15.80
N PRO A 18 -20.89 17.42 -16.06
CA PRO A 18 -20.78 15.95 -16.04
C PRO A 18 -19.70 15.40 -16.98
N ASP A 19 -19.40 16.12 -18.06
CA ASP A 19 -18.44 15.67 -19.06
C ASP A 19 -16.99 16.02 -18.70
N LEU A 20 -16.75 16.77 -17.62
CA LEU A 20 -15.44 17.22 -17.18
C LEU A 20 -15.00 16.55 -15.88
N GLU A 21 -13.75 16.09 -15.84
CA GLU A 21 -13.17 15.56 -14.60
C GLU A 21 -12.69 16.72 -13.71
N LYS A 22 -13.57 17.12 -12.78
CA LYS A 22 -13.26 18.11 -11.73
C LYS A 22 -13.36 17.51 -10.34
N SER A 23 -12.36 17.78 -9.52
CA SER A 23 -12.41 17.47 -8.10
C SER A 23 -13.23 18.45 -7.28
N ALA A 24 -13.69 18.01 -6.11
CA ALA A 24 -14.39 18.86 -5.14
C ALA A 24 -13.55 20.08 -4.71
N TYR A 25 -12.22 19.93 -4.67
CA TYR A 25 -11.31 21.04 -4.40
C TYR A 25 -11.45 22.17 -5.45
N ILE A 26 -11.40 21.84 -6.73
CA ILE A 26 -11.51 22.83 -7.82
C ILE A 26 -12.91 23.42 -7.88
N VAL A 27 -13.94 22.58 -7.84
CA VAL A 27 -15.34 23.05 -7.86
C VAL A 27 -15.60 24.04 -6.72
N PHE A 28 -15.09 23.75 -5.52
CA PHE A 28 -15.28 24.62 -4.38
C PHE A 28 -14.42 25.89 -4.42
N ALA A 29 -13.16 25.79 -4.88
CA ALA A 29 -12.29 26.96 -5.07
C ALA A 29 -12.86 27.93 -6.12
N GLU A 30 -13.36 27.41 -7.25
CA GLU A 30 -14.03 28.18 -8.29
C GLU A 30 -15.29 28.86 -7.76
N PHE A 31 -16.13 28.13 -7.01
CA PHE A 31 -17.32 28.68 -6.37
C PHE A 31 -16.96 29.85 -5.44
N CYS A 32 -15.98 29.66 -4.56
CA CYS A 32 -15.55 30.71 -3.62
C CYS A 32 -14.97 31.92 -4.35
N SER A 33 -14.28 31.71 -5.48
CA SER A 33 -13.67 32.80 -6.26
C SER A 33 -14.72 33.58 -7.04
N ALA A 34 -15.77 32.92 -7.53
CA ALA A 34 -16.83 33.55 -8.29
C ALA A 34 -17.81 34.34 -7.40
N THR A 35 -18.04 33.85 -6.18
CA THR A 35 -18.97 34.46 -5.20
C THR A 35 -18.29 35.46 -4.28
N MET A 36 -16.95 35.45 -4.21
CA MET A 36 -16.17 36.26 -3.26
C MET A 36 -16.61 36.04 -1.80
N ILE A 37 -17.06 34.81 -1.50
CA ILE A 37 -17.63 34.45 -0.21
C ILE A 37 -16.60 34.65 0.92
N GLN A 38 -17.01 35.31 1.98
CA GLN A 38 -16.20 35.51 3.17
C GLN A 38 -16.26 34.28 4.08
N ILE A 39 -15.21 34.09 4.87
CA ILE A 39 -15.10 32.96 5.81
C ILE A 39 -16.25 32.93 6.82
N ASN A 40 -16.76 34.10 7.22
CA ASN A 40 -17.86 34.19 8.16
C ASN A 40 -19.17 33.67 7.54
N GLU A 41 -19.42 33.99 6.27
CA GLU A 41 -20.59 33.47 5.53
C GLU A 41 -20.51 31.93 5.41
N ILE A 42 -19.34 31.36 5.17
CA ILE A 42 -19.17 29.89 5.15
C ILE A 42 -19.48 29.25 6.50
N LYS A 43 -19.09 29.90 7.60
CA LYS A 43 -19.42 29.41 8.95
C LYS A 43 -20.93 29.46 9.20
N GLU A 44 -21.65 30.41 8.62
CA GLU A 44 -23.12 30.47 8.71
C GLU A 44 -23.78 29.34 7.92
N PHE A 45 -23.26 28.99 6.74
CA PHE A 45 -23.75 27.85 5.96
C PHE A 45 -23.41 26.50 6.60
N LEU A 46 -22.31 26.43 7.34
CA LEU A 46 -21.77 25.20 7.92
C LEU A 46 -21.38 25.41 9.40
N PRO A 47 -22.34 25.71 10.30
CA PRO A 47 -22.08 26.16 11.67
C PRO A 47 -21.44 25.09 12.57
N LYS A 48 -21.34 23.85 12.09
CA LYS A 48 -20.70 22.72 12.78
C LYS A 48 -19.55 22.12 11.99
N LEU A 49 -19.04 22.78 10.94
CA LEU A 49 -17.81 22.32 10.31
C LEU A 49 -16.67 22.48 11.33
N GLY A 50 -16.23 21.37 11.90
CA GLY A 50 -15.02 21.36 12.71
C GLY A 50 -13.88 21.96 11.90
N ARG A 51 -12.93 22.64 12.57
CA ARG A 51 -11.82 23.40 11.96
C ARG A 51 -10.93 22.62 10.98
N GLN A 52 -11.15 21.32 10.75
CA GLN A 52 -10.23 20.41 10.07
C GLN A 52 -10.90 19.42 9.08
N VAL A 53 -12.06 19.75 8.50
CA VAL A 53 -12.71 18.82 7.55
C VAL A 53 -12.32 19.15 6.12
N SER A 54 -11.58 18.23 5.47
CA SER A 54 -11.30 18.25 4.03
C SER A 54 -12.58 18.18 3.21
N VAL A 55 -12.61 18.86 2.05
CA VAL A 55 -13.68 18.74 1.04
C VAL A 55 -13.92 17.28 0.60
N PHE A 56 -12.89 16.43 0.66
CA PHE A 56 -12.96 15.01 0.30
C PHE A 56 -13.45 14.12 1.45
N HIS A 57 -13.51 14.64 2.67
CA HIS A 57 -13.84 13.88 3.89
C HIS A 57 -15.19 14.27 4.51
N LEU A 58 -15.98 15.08 3.80
CA LEU A 58 -17.33 15.45 4.25
C LEU A 58 -18.23 14.22 4.38
N SER A 59 -19.02 14.17 5.44
CA SER A 59 -20.11 13.19 5.56
C SER A 59 -21.21 13.48 4.53
N ASP A 60 -22.00 12.48 4.14
CA ASP A 60 -23.06 12.64 3.13
C ASP A 60 -24.07 13.73 3.47
N ARG A 61 -24.36 13.92 4.77
CA ARG A 61 -25.21 15.03 5.22
C ARG A 61 -24.56 16.39 4.93
N ARG A 62 -23.32 16.60 5.38
CA ARG A 62 -22.60 17.88 5.18
C ARG A 62 -22.32 18.17 3.72
N ALA A 63 -22.06 17.12 2.95
CA ALA A 63 -21.80 17.28 1.54
C ALA A 63 -23.08 17.65 0.77
N ARG A 64 -24.25 17.14 1.19
CA ARG A 64 -25.55 17.61 0.69
C ARG A 64 -25.83 19.07 1.06
N GLU A 65 -25.58 19.45 2.31
CA GLU A 65 -25.74 20.82 2.79
C GLU A 65 -24.86 21.78 1.98
N LEU A 66 -23.58 21.45 1.79
CA LEU A 66 -22.65 22.25 0.98
C LEU A 66 -23.03 22.28 -0.50
N ALA A 67 -23.45 21.16 -1.09
CA ALA A 67 -23.94 21.13 -2.48
C ALA A 67 -25.14 22.06 -2.67
N GLY A 68 -26.09 22.03 -1.73
CA GLY A 68 -27.27 22.87 -1.75
C GLY A 68 -26.93 24.35 -1.61
N ALA A 69 -26.00 24.69 -0.72
CA ALA A 69 -25.51 26.06 -0.54
C ALA A 69 -24.80 26.60 -1.80
N MET A 70 -24.04 25.75 -2.49
CA MET A 70 -23.41 26.08 -3.77
C MET A 70 -24.37 25.97 -4.96
N GLY A 71 -25.55 25.38 -4.72
CA GLY A 71 -26.50 24.95 -5.75
C GLY A 71 -25.94 24.05 -6.84
N VAL A 72 -24.93 23.25 -6.51
CA VAL A 72 -24.37 22.24 -7.40
C VAL A 72 -25.21 20.98 -7.32
N ASN A 73 -25.46 20.35 -8.47
CA ASN A 73 -26.14 19.07 -8.53
C ASN A 73 -25.42 18.04 -7.63
N LEU A 74 -26.17 17.39 -6.74
CA LEU A 74 -25.59 16.48 -5.75
C LEU A 74 -24.82 15.31 -6.38
N LEU A 75 -25.26 14.77 -7.52
CA LEU A 75 -24.56 13.69 -8.22
C LEU A 75 -23.21 14.18 -8.74
N LEU A 76 -23.15 15.38 -9.33
CA LEU A 76 -21.90 15.99 -9.76
C LEU A 76 -20.97 16.27 -8.58
N TRP A 77 -21.52 16.77 -7.46
CA TRP A 77 -20.75 16.99 -6.25
C TRP A 77 -20.24 15.68 -5.61
N ASN A 78 -21.03 14.61 -5.69
CA ASN A 78 -20.63 13.27 -5.26
C ASN A 78 -19.49 12.73 -6.15
N HIS A 79 -19.60 12.87 -7.47
CA HIS A 79 -18.53 12.51 -8.41
C HIS A 79 -17.26 13.31 -8.16
N ALA A 80 -17.40 14.62 -8.00
CA ALA A 80 -16.29 15.53 -7.74
C ALA A 80 -15.58 15.21 -6.42
N ARG A 81 -16.28 14.75 -5.38
CA ARG A 81 -15.61 14.28 -4.16
C ARG A 81 -15.09 12.85 -4.23
N GLY A 82 -15.35 12.13 -5.33
CA GLY A 82 -14.92 10.75 -5.53
C GLY A 82 -15.76 9.71 -4.78
N ALA A 83 -17.05 9.96 -4.55
CA ALA A 83 -17.92 9.04 -3.82
C ALA A 83 -17.99 7.63 -4.45
N ASP A 84 -17.98 7.55 -5.78
CA ASP A 84 -17.88 6.33 -6.58
C ASP A 84 -16.57 5.56 -6.40
N LEU A 85 -15.51 6.21 -5.92
CA LEU A 85 -14.21 5.58 -5.64
C LEU A 85 -14.14 4.97 -4.24
N LEU A 86 -15.07 5.33 -3.36
CA LEU A 86 -15.01 4.96 -1.95
C LEU A 86 -15.42 3.51 -1.68
N CYS A 87 -16.22 2.88 -2.55
CA CYS A 87 -16.74 1.52 -2.36
C CYS A 87 -17.44 1.35 -0.98
N GLY A 88 -18.27 2.33 -0.57
CA GLY A 88 -18.97 2.32 0.72
C GLY A 88 -18.11 2.70 1.94
N ARG A 89 -16.82 3.00 1.76
CA ARG A 89 -15.93 3.48 2.83
C ARG A 89 -16.07 4.99 3.04
N THR A 90 -15.62 5.48 4.20
CA THR A 90 -15.54 6.93 4.45
C THR A 90 -14.34 7.54 3.72
N GLY A 91 -14.48 8.73 3.14
CA GLY A 91 -13.39 9.44 2.44
C GLY A 91 -12.09 9.57 3.24
N LYS A 92 -12.19 9.78 4.55
CA LYS A 92 -11.02 9.87 5.46
C LYS A 92 -10.13 8.62 5.47
N ARG A 93 -10.65 7.44 5.11
CA ARG A 93 -9.88 6.18 5.05
C ARG A 93 -9.18 5.97 3.71
N VAL A 94 -9.57 6.72 2.68
CA VAL A 94 -9.20 6.44 1.28
C VAL A 94 -8.43 7.60 0.65
N PHE A 95 -8.81 8.83 0.98
CA PHE A 95 -8.22 10.05 0.43
C PHE A 95 -7.32 10.73 1.45
N LEU A 96 -6.26 11.37 0.96
CA LEU A 96 -5.45 12.30 1.75
C LEU A 96 -6.24 13.57 2.10
N ASP A 97 -5.83 14.25 3.17
CA ASP A 97 -6.37 15.55 3.62
C ASP A 97 -5.57 16.76 3.09
N GLN A 98 -4.45 16.51 2.41
CA GLN A 98 -3.60 17.50 1.76
C GLN A 98 -3.61 17.29 0.23
N LEU A 99 -3.56 18.39 -0.51
CA LEU A 99 -3.73 18.37 -1.96
C LEU A 99 -2.54 17.65 -2.60
N ARG A 100 -2.84 16.58 -3.33
CA ARG A 100 -1.90 15.86 -4.17
C ARG A 100 -2.25 16.08 -5.62
N TYR A 101 -1.30 16.52 -6.44
CA TYR A 101 -1.62 17.08 -7.75
C TYR A 101 -0.54 16.78 -8.79
N CYS A 102 -0.93 16.82 -10.07
CA CYS A 102 0.01 16.89 -11.17
C CYS A 102 0.43 18.35 -11.37
N PRO A 103 1.74 18.69 -11.41
CA PRO A 103 2.19 20.07 -11.57
C PRO A 103 1.62 20.76 -12.81
N LEU A 104 1.52 20.02 -13.92
CA LEU A 104 0.99 20.54 -15.19
C LEU A 104 -0.52 20.78 -15.13
N CYS A 105 -1.29 19.84 -14.55
CA CYS A 105 -2.73 20.05 -14.35
C CYS A 105 -3.00 21.22 -13.40
N LEU A 106 -2.33 21.28 -12.25
CA LEU A 106 -2.59 22.31 -11.24
C LEU A 106 -2.24 23.70 -11.79
N ALA A 107 -1.15 23.82 -12.54
CA ALA A 107 -0.77 25.08 -13.17
C ALA A 107 -1.85 25.63 -14.12
N GLN A 108 -2.68 24.75 -14.69
CA GLN A 108 -3.82 25.07 -15.56
C GLN A 108 -5.15 25.20 -14.78
N GLY A 109 -5.13 25.19 -13.45
CA GLY A 109 -6.35 25.24 -12.63
C GLY A 109 -7.13 23.92 -12.61
N GLN A 110 -6.49 22.79 -12.91
CA GLN A 110 -7.14 21.49 -13.00
C GLN A 110 -6.69 20.55 -11.88
N HIS A 111 -7.61 19.72 -11.42
CA HIS A 111 -7.30 18.63 -10.49
C HIS A 111 -8.41 17.58 -10.52
N SER A 112 -8.02 16.30 -10.63
CA SER A 112 -8.92 15.14 -10.53
C SER A 112 -8.86 14.56 -9.11
N THR A 113 -10.00 14.08 -8.62
CA THR A 113 -10.07 13.44 -7.30
C THR A 113 -9.30 12.14 -7.22
N LEU A 114 -9.04 11.50 -8.37
CA LEU A 114 -8.18 10.32 -8.43
C LEU A 114 -6.77 10.60 -7.87
N PHE A 115 -6.29 11.85 -7.94
CA PHE A 115 -4.96 12.20 -7.43
C PHE A 115 -4.85 12.08 -5.90
N GLN A 116 -5.99 12.12 -5.21
CA GLN A 116 -6.09 11.97 -3.76
C GLN A 116 -5.96 10.51 -3.29
N LEU A 117 -6.05 9.55 -4.22
CA LEU A 117 -5.77 8.14 -3.96
C LEU A 117 -4.27 7.91 -3.93
N THR A 118 -3.75 7.41 -2.82
CA THR A 118 -2.32 7.11 -2.67
C THR A 118 -1.82 6.11 -3.71
N GLN A 119 -2.69 5.23 -4.21
CA GLN A 119 -2.39 4.23 -5.25
C GLN A 119 -2.11 4.84 -6.62
N VAL A 120 -2.67 6.01 -6.92
CA VAL A 120 -2.41 6.72 -8.18
C VAL A 120 -1.11 7.48 -8.01
N THR A 121 0.01 7.06 -8.60
CA THR A 121 1.32 7.73 -8.41
C THR A 121 1.67 8.72 -9.50
N LYS A 122 1.05 8.57 -10.67
CA LYS A 122 1.26 9.42 -11.85
C LYS A 122 -0.06 9.97 -12.36
N CYS A 123 0.00 11.15 -12.97
CA CYS A 123 -1.10 11.71 -13.74
C CYS A 123 -1.39 10.82 -14.95
N PRO A 124 -2.63 10.40 -15.22
CA PRO A 124 -2.94 9.60 -16.41
C PRO A 124 -2.93 10.42 -17.71
N ILE A 125 -2.91 11.76 -17.63
CA ILE A 125 -2.84 12.65 -18.80
C ILE A 125 -1.38 12.91 -19.16
N HIS A 126 -0.61 13.41 -18.18
CA HIS A 126 0.75 13.88 -18.41
C HIS A 126 1.83 12.85 -18.07
N ILE A 127 1.46 11.73 -17.44
CA ILE A 127 2.38 10.67 -16.97
C ILE A 127 3.41 11.18 -15.94
N GLU A 128 3.20 12.39 -15.41
CA GLU A 128 4.02 13.03 -14.40
C GLU A 128 3.73 12.49 -12.99
N LEU A 129 4.77 12.41 -12.15
CA LEU A 129 4.61 12.05 -10.74
C LEU A 129 3.75 13.07 -10.01
N LEU A 130 2.76 12.60 -9.25
CA LEU A 130 1.95 13.45 -8.40
C LEU A 130 2.76 13.94 -7.21
N ARG A 131 2.64 15.24 -6.91
CA ARG A 131 3.35 15.92 -5.83
C ARG A 131 2.40 16.34 -4.73
N THR A 132 2.95 16.55 -3.54
CA THR A 132 2.29 17.19 -2.41
C THR A 132 3.07 18.46 -2.04
N GLY A 133 2.40 19.38 -1.36
CA GLY A 133 2.98 20.66 -0.94
C GLY A 133 3.01 21.72 -2.04
N CYS A 134 3.21 22.98 -1.67
CA CYS A 134 3.23 24.10 -2.60
C CYS A 134 4.43 23.99 -3.57
N PRO A 135 4.25 24.24 -4.89
CA PRO A 135 5.36 24.22 -5.83
C PRO A 135 6.43 25.30 -5.56
N HIS A 136 6.12 26.28 -4.70
CA HIS A 136 7.02 27.39 -4.37
C HIS A 136 7.65 27.29 -2.97
N CYS A 137 6.85 27.10 -1.92
CA CYS A 137 7.36 27.04 -0.54
C CYS A 137 7.37 25.63 0.06
N ARG A 138 6.86 24.62 -0.66
CA ARG A 138 6.73 23.22 -0.23
C ARG A 138 5.77 22.96 0.93
N ASP A 139 5.19 23.98 1.55
CA ASP A 139 4.20 23.79 2.60
C ASP A 139 2.97 23.01 2.10
N PRO A 140 2.40 22.09 2.91
CA PRO A 140 1.19 21.36 2.55
C PRO A 140 0.05 22.28 2.11
N ILE A 141 -0.56 21.97 0.96
CA ILE A 141 -1.75 22.69 0.50
C ILE A 141 -2.96 22.03 1.17
N SER A 142 -3.58 22.74 2.10
CA SER A 142 -4.77 22.26 2.82
C SER A 142 -5.95 22.07 1.89
N THR A 143 -6.67 20.95 2.04
CA THR A 143 -7.96 20.71 1.36
C THR A 143 -9.16 20.99 2.26
N ASN A 144 -8.91 21.60 3.42
CA ASN A 144 -9.93 22.06 4.35
C ASN A 144 -10.87 23.07 3.70
N VAL A 145 -12.18 22.92 3.89
CA VAL A 145 -13.18 23.84 3.33
C VAL A 145 -12.87 25.32 3.66
N LEU A 146 -12.53 25.65 4.90
CA LEU A 146 -12.25 27.04 5.28
C LEU A 146 -10.95 27.57 4.65
N ASP A 147 -9.93 26.72 4.52
CA ASP A 147 -8.66 27.12 3.89
C ASP A 147 -8.80 27.28 2.38
N VAL A 148 -9.57 26.40 1.72
CA VAL A 148 -9.88 26.50 0.29
C VAL A 148 -10.69 27.76 0.02
N ALA A 149 -11.62 28.13 0.90
CA ALA A 149 -12.37 29.36 0.72
C ALA A 149 -11.57 30.64 0.99
N ARG A 150 -10.63 30.60 1.95
CA ARG A 150 -9.76 31.73 2.26
C ARG A 150 -8.75 31.99 1.14
N ASN A 151 -8.14 30.93 0.63
CA ASN A 151 -6.97 31.04 -0.24
C ASN A 151 -7.30 30.73 -1.71
N HIS A 152 -8.45 30.09 -1.99
CA HIS A 152 -8.87 29.67 -3.32
C HIS A 152 -7.81 28.79 -4.00
N LEU A 153 -7.25 29.25 -5.12
CA LEU A 153 -6.13 28.61 -5.81
C LEU A 153 -4.78 29.23 -5.44
N HIS A 154 -4.64 29.80 -4.25
CA HIS A 154 -3.37 30.30 -3.72
C HIS A 154 -2.88 29.43 -2.57
N CYS A 155 -1.56 29.39 -2.38
CA CYS A 155 -0.97 28.75 -1.22
C CYS A 155 -1.27 29.56 0.05
N GLY A 156 -1.86 28.93 1.07
CA GLY A 156 -2.14 29.61 2.34
C GLY A 156 -0.92 30.03 3.15
N ALA A 157 0.27 29.53 2.82
CA ALA A 157 1.52 29.89 3.51
C ALA A 157 2.29 31.02 2.80
N CYS A 158 2.55 30.88 1.49
CA CYS A 158 3.34 31.87 0.74
C CYS A 158 2.50 32.80 -0.15
N GLY A 159 1.18 32.62 -0.21
CA GLY A 159 0.27 33.45 -0.99
C GLY A 159 0.38 33.30 -2.51
N ARG A 160 1.32 32.52 -3.04
CA ARG A 160 1.52 32.38 -4.49
C ARG A 160 0.39 31.60 -5.14
N ASN A 161 0.03 32.04 -6.35
CA ASN A 161 -0.97 31.38 -7.19
C ASN A 161 -0.49 29.98 -7.60
N LEU A 162 -1.32 28.97 -7.31
CA LEU A 162 -1.10 27.57 -7.64
C LEU A 162 -1.47 27.24 -9.10
N ALA A 163 -2.29 28.09 -9.73
CA ALA A 163 -2.77 27.98 -11.09
C ALA A 163 -2.34 29.20 -11.95
N PRO A 164 -1.03 29.45 -12.13
CA PRO A 164 -0.53 30.63 -12.85
C PRO A 164 -0.96 30.70 -14.32
N GLY A 165 -1.30 29.57 -14.95
CA GLY A 165 -1.84 29.54 -16.31
C GLY A 165 -3.28 30.05 -16.40
N VAL A 166 -3.93 30.27 -15.27
CA VAL A 166 -5.26 30.89 -15.17
C VAL A 166 -5.07 32.36 -14.83
N THR A 167 -5.07 33.23 -15.84
CA THR A 167 -5.15 34.68 -15.62
C THR A 167 -6.46 35.03 -14.90
N HIS A 168 -6.47 36.06 -14.04
CA HIS A 168 -7.69 36.49 -13.33
C HIS A 168 -8.86 36.80 -14.28
N GLY A 169 -8.59 37.22 -15.53
CA GLY A 169 -9.59 37.37 -16.59
C GLY A 169 -10.04 36.06 -17.23
N SER A 170 -9.18 35.03 -17.28
CA SER A 170 -9.47 33.72 -17.90
C SER A 170 -10.13 32.70 -16.96
N LEU A 171 -10.31 32.97 -15.66
CA LEU A 171 -11.33 32.28 -14.86
C LEU A 171 -12.74 32.44 -15.49
N GLN A 172 -12.90 33.40 -16.41
CA GLN A 172 -14.12 33.59 -17.16
C GLN A 172 -14.21 32.76 -18.45
N GLN A 173 -13.11 32.20 -18.96
CA GLN A 173 -13.06 31.31 -20.12
C GLN A 173 -12.98 29.86 -19.66
N HIS A 174 -13.57 28.92 -20.42
CA HIS A 174 -13.57 27.51 -20.06
C HIS A 174 -12.14 27.00 -19.91
N LEU A 175 -11.71 26.77 -18.66
CA LEU A 175 -10.53 25.95 -18.39
C LEU A 175 -10.76 24.62 -19.09
N ALA A 176 -9.82 24.20 -19.94
CA ALA A 176 -9.95 23.02 -20.78
C ALA A 176 -9.80 21.74 -19.93
N HIS A 177 -10.76 21.49 -19.03
CA HIS A 177 -10.72 20.31 -18.19
C HIS A 177 -10.75 19.05 -19.04
N PRO A 178 -9.98 18.03 -18.64
CA PRO A 178 -9.99 16.76 -19.35
C PRO A 178 -11.37 16.11 -19.23
N SER A 179 -11.79 15.44 -20.30
CA SER A 179 -13.09 14.77 -20.31
C SER A 179 -13.16 13.68 -19.24
N ALA A 180 -14.27 13.60 -18.52
CA ALA A 180 -14.58 12.51 -17.60
C ALA A 180 -14.49 11.13 -18.27
N LYS A 181 -14.72 11.04 -19.59
CA LYS A 181 -14.58 9.81 -20.39
C LYS A 181 -13.16 9.25 -20.35
N LEU A 182 -12.13 10.10 -20.30
CA LEU A 182 -10.73 9.67 -20.19
C LEU A 182 -10.45 8.93 -18.88
N PHE A 183 -11.17 9.29 -17.82
CA PHE A 183 -10.97 8.72 -16.49
C PHE A 183 -11.96 7.60 -16.15
N ALA A 184 -13.06 7.47 -16.89
CA ALA A 184 -14.13 6.51 -16.60
C ALA A 184 -13.64 5.06 -16.45
N PRO A 185 -12.74 4.51 -17.30
CA PRO A 185 -12.22 3.16 -17.11
C PRO A 185 -11.46 3.00 -15.78
N LEU A 186 -10.63 3.98 -15.44
CA LEU A 186 -9.84 3.97 -14.21
C LEU A 186 -10.72 4.10 -12.96
N ARG A 187 -11.72 5.00 -12.98
CA ARG A 187 -12.69 5.14 -11.89
C ARG A 187 -13.50 3.87 -11.69
N LYS A 188 -13.93 3.23 -12.79
CA LYS A 188 -14.63 1.94 -12.75
C LYS A 188 -13.76 0.83 -12.18
N ALA A 189 -12.48 0.76 -12.55
CA ALA A 189 -11.55 -0.22 -12.01
C ALA A 189 -11.35 -0.05 -10.49
N ILE A 190 -11.26 1.18 -10.01
CA ILE A 190 -11.07 1.50 -8.59
C ILE A 190 -12.37 1.32 -7.79
N GLY A 191 -13.49 1.81 -8.32
CA GLY A 191 -14.81 1.82 -7.68
C GLY A 191 -15.51 0.47 -7.65
N ARG A 192 -15.03 -0.53 -8.41
CA ARG A 192 -15.58 -1.89 -8.40
C ARG A 192 -15.45 -2.59 -7.04
N GLY A 193 -14.63 -2.06 -6.12
CA GLY A 193 -14.34 -2.72 -4.85
C GLY A 193 -13.76 -4.13 -5.06
N PRO A 194 -13.32 -4.82 -4.00
CA PRO A 194 -13.25 -6.27 -4.06
C PRO A 194 -14.67 -6.79 -4.32
N GLN A 195 -14.87 -7.69 -5.29
CA GLN A 195 -16.17 -8.35 -5.43
C GLN A 195 -16.49 -9.06 -4.11
N ALA A 196 -17.75 -9.11 -3.69
CA ALA A 196 -18.17 -9.65 -2.39
C ALA A 196 -17.80 -11.14 -2.15
N ARG A 197 -17.23 -11.82 -3.16
CA ARG A 197 -16.72 -13.20 -3.10
C ARG A 197 -15.19 -13.31 -3.04
N ASP A 198 -14.46 -12.21 -3.18
CA ASP A 198 -13.01 -12.20 -3.15
C ASP A 198 -12.52 -12.11 -1.71
N LEU A 199 -12.06 -13.22 -1.14
CA LEU A 199 -11.30 -13.19 0.11
C LEU A 199 -9.85 -12.81 -0.21
N ARG A 200 -9.34 -11.77 0.44
CA ARG A 200 -7.97 -11.27 0.21
C ARG A 200 -7.23 -11.19 1.52
N SER A 201 -5.91 -11.20 1.43
CA SER A 201 -5.06 -10.95 2.60
C SER A 201 -5.30 -9.54 3.16
N ASP A 202 -5.73 -9.44 4.41
CA ASP A 202 -5.86 -8.18 5.17
C ASP A 202 -4.52 -7.63 5.66
N LEU A 203 -3.48 -7.70 4.82
CA LEU A 203 -2.16 -7.18 5.15
C LEU A 203 -2.23 -5.65 5.24
N ASN A 204 -2.54 -5.16 6.44
CA ASN A 204 -2.50 -3.75 6.77
C ASN A 204 -1.06 -3.31 6.93
N TRP A 205 -0.72 -2.27 6.19
CA TRP A 205 0.56 -1.61 6.29
C TRP A 205 0.50 -0.70 7.52
N ASP A 206 1.15 -1.09 8.62
CA ASP A 206 1.24 -0.26 9.84
C ASP A 206 2.08 1.02 9.61
N LYS A 207 2.61 1.22 8.39
CA LYS A 207 3.35 2.40 7.96
C LYS A 207 2.39 3.51 7.54
N ARG A 208 2.74 4.74 7.90
CA ARG A 208 1.93 5.90 7.54
C ARG A 208 1.98 6.14 6.02
N PRO A 209 0.93 6.69 5.40
CA PRO A 209 0.91 6.92 3.95
C PRO A 209 2.09 7.74 3.42
N ASP A 210 2.56 8.73 4.19
CA ASP A 210 3.73 9.55 3.87
C ASP A 210 5.03 8.73 3.85
N GLU A 211 5.22 7.81 4.79
CA GLU A 211 6.36 6.89 4.80
C GLU A 211 6.36 5.95 3.59
N VAL A 212 5.17 5.46 3.20
CA VAL A 212 5.01 4.57 2.04
C VAL A 212 5.36 5.31 0.74
N VAL A 213 4.85 6.53 0.57
CA VAL A 213 5.10 7.37 -0.62
C VAL A 213 6.56 7.82 -0.69
N ALA A 214 7.19 8.12 0.44
CA ALA A 214 8.59 8.54 0.49
C ALA A 214 9.58 7.42 0.14
N SER A 215 9.17 6.15 0.27
CA SER A 215 10.02 5.00 -0.01
C SER A 215 9.60 4.28 -1.30
N PRO A 216 10.43 4.30 -2.37
CA PRO A 216 10.17 3.54 -3.59
C PRO A 216 9.98 2.04 -3.33
N ILE A 217 10.65 1.50 -2.31
CA ILE A 217 10.53 0.10 -1.91
C ILE A 217 9.13 -0.14 -1.31
N LEU A 218 8.73 0.66 -0.32
CA LEU A 218 7.42 0.51 0.33
C LEU A 218 6.28 0.77 -0.65
N THR A 219 6.42 1.71 -1.59
CA THR A 219 5.44 1.94 -2.65
C THR A 219 5.24 0.71 -3.54
N ARG A 220 6.33 0.07 -4.01
CA ARG A 220 6.23 -1.16 -4.82
C ARG A 220 5.56 -2.28 -4.06
N LEU A 221 5.91 -2.45 -2.79
CA LEU A 221 5.34 -3.49 -1.97
C LEU A 221 3.86 -3.20 -1.68
N HIS A 222 3.49 -1.99 -1.24
CA HIS A 222 2.10 -1.60 -1.07
C HIS A 222 1.27 -1.87 -2.34
N HIS A 223 1.83 -1.59 -3.51
CA HIS A 223 1.22 -1.94 -4.79
C HIS A 223 1.04 -3.45 -4.96
N VAL A 224 2.09 -4.25 -4.72
CA VAL A 224 2.06 -5.73 -4.75
C VAL A 224 0.99 -6.31 -3.83
N HIS A 225 0.77 -5.72 -2.65
CA HIS A 225 -0.24 -6.16 -1.69
C HIS A 225 -1.67 -5.71 -2.01
N SER A 226 -1.82 -4.50 -2.53
CA SER A 226 -3.14 -3.85 -2.66
C SER A 226 -3.74 -3.97 -4.06
N VAL A 227 -2.93 -4.24 -5.09
CA VAL A 227 -3.35 -4.17 -6.49
C VAL A 227 -3.29 -5.54 -7.16
N TRP A 228 -4.47 -6.13 -7.29
CA TRP A 228 -4.71 -7.37 -8.03
C TRP A 228 -5.32 -7.00 -9.38
N GLY A 229 -4.45 -6.82 -10.39
CA GLY A 229 -4.91 -6.57 -11.76
C GLY A 229 -5.34 -7.87 -12.41
N ASP A 230 -6.64 -8.00 -12.67
CA ASP A 230 -7.15 -8.74 -13.82
C ASP A 230 -7.44 -7.66 -14.87
N ASP A 231 -6.66 -7.58 -15.93
CA ASP A 231 -7.08 -7.08 -17.24
C ASP A 231 -5.85 -6.80 -18.12
N ALA A 232 -5.95 -7.20 -19.38
CA ALA A 232 -4.93 -7.21 -20.43
C ALA A 232 -4.36 -5.83 -20.83
N GLY A 233 -4.47 -4.81 -19.98
CA GLY A 233 -4.06 -3.43 -20.22
C GLY A 233 -3.06 -2.84 -19.22
N THR A 234 -2.65 -3.57 -18.18
CA THR A 234 -1.59 -3.06 -17.30
C THR A 234 -0.23 -3.19 -17.98
N SER A 235 0.29 -2.04 -18.41
CA SER A 235 1.68 -1.74 -18.76
C SER A 235 2.71 -2.82 -18.36
N ASP A 236 3.53 -3.26 -19.33
CA ASP A 236 4.58 -4.29 -19.19
C ASP A 236 5.58 -4.07 -18.03
N PHE A 237 5.66 -2.85 -17.48
CA PHE A 237 6.66 -2.49 -16.46
C PHE A 237 6.46 -3.15 -15.09
N LEU A 238 5.30 -3.76 -14.81
CA LEU A 238 4.99 -4.42 -13.54
C LEU A 238 4.23 -5.74 -13.72
N LYS A 239 4.72 -6.61 -14.62
CA LYS A 239 4.28 -8.02 -14.65
C LYS A 239 4.69 -8.71 -13.35
N LEU A 240 3.82 -8.63 -12.35
CA LEU A 240 3.94 -9.40 -11.12
C LEU A 240 3.46 -10.82 -11.42
N GLU A 241 4.38 -11.78 -11.46
CA GLU A 241 4.03 -13.19 -11.60
C GLU A 241 3.08 -13.61 -10.46
N ALA A 242 1.95 -14.20 -10.83
CA ALA A 242 1.03 -14.83 -9.91
C ALA A 242 1.02 -16.33 -10.16
N GLU A 243 1.07 -17.11 -9.08
CA GLU A 243 0.86 -18.55 -9.10
C GLU A 243 -0.63 -18.80 -8.83
N TYR A 244 -1.24 -19.69 -9.61
CA TYR A 244 -2.65 -20.07 -9.50
C TYR A 244 -2.73 -21.50 -8.99
N ILE A 245 -3.45 -21.69 -7.90
CA ILE A 245 -3.60 -22.98 -7.23
C ILE A 245 -5.10 -23.20 -7.02
N ARG A 246 -5.62 -24.33 -7.45
CA ARG A 246 -7.02 -24.70 -7.23
C ARG A 246 -7.18 -25.34 -5.85
N VAL A 247 -8.15 -24.88 -5.09
CA VAL A 247 -8.42 -25.28 -3.69
C VAL A 247 -9.84 -25.82 -3.61
N ASP A 248 -10.03 -26.98 -2.99
CA ASP A 248 -11.33 -27.61 -2.81
C ASP A 248 -12.12 -26.95 -1.66
N VAL A 249 -13.40 -26.67 -1.88
CA VAL A 249 -14.29 -25.99 -0.92
C VAL A 249 -14.97 -26.98 0.03
N ASP A 250 -15.21 -28.22 -0.42
CA ASP A 250 -16.09 -29.17 0.28
C ASP A 250 -15.43 -29.85 1.49
N VAL A 251 -14.16 -29.53 1.78
CA VAL A 251 -13.35 -30.24 2.78
C VAL A 251 -13.41 -29.61 4.18
N GLU A 252 -13.98 -28.41 4.35
CA GLU A 252 -13.84 -27.68 5.61
C GLU A 252 -15.15 -27.33 6.32
N GLY A 253 -15.41 -28.02 7.44
CA GLY A 253 -16.17 -27.46 8.55
C GLY A 253 -15.30 -26.54 9.40
N ASP A 254 -15.93 -25.71 10.25
CA ASP A 254 -15.24 -24.77 11.13
C ASP A 254 -14.11 -25.45 11.94
N ILE A 255 -12.86 -25.17 11.57
CA ILE A 255 -11.70 -25.70 12.27
C ILE A 255 -11.53 -24.91 13.56
N GLU A 256 -11.63 -25.60 14.71
CA GLU A 256 -11.36 -25.05 16.03
C GLU A 256 -10.01 -24.31 16.06
N HIS A 257 -9.97 -23.15 16.71
CA HIS A 257 -8.79 -22.27 16.75
C HIS A 257 -7.51 -22.98 17.24
N SER A 258 -7.62 -23.86 18.23
CA SER A 258 -6.51 -24.69 18.74
C SER A 258 -5.89 -25.59 17.67
N ARG A 259 -6.74 -26.17 16.80
CA ARG A 259 -6.34 -27.00 15.67
C ARG A 259 -5.72 -26.15 14.55
N GLN A 260 -6.18 -24.92 14.35
CA GLN A 260 -5.57 -24.00 13.37
C GLN A 260 -4.11 -23.67 13.72
N GLN A 261 -3.82 -23.40 14.99
CA GLN A 261 -2.44 -23.13 15.45
C GLN A 261 -1.52 -24.32 15.20
N SER A 262 -2.01 -25.53 15.51
CA SER A 262 -1.26 -26.77 15.27
C SER A 262 -0.98 -27.00 13.79
N ILE A 263 -1.97 -26.74 12.92
CA ILE A 263 -1.81 -26.82 11.46
C ILE A 263 -0.75 -25.83 10.98
N ILE A 264 -0.80 -24.57 11.44
CA ILE A 264 0.18 -23.55 11.03
C ILE A 264 1.58 -23.97 11.46
N PHE A 265 1.74 -24.46 12.69
CA PHE A 265 3.02 -24.91 13.22
C PHE A 265 3.60 -26.05 12.38
N LEU A 266 2.82 -27.12 12.19
CA LEU A 266 3.24 -28.30 11.45
C LEU A 266 3.57 -27.97 9.98
N ALA A 267 2.79 -27.08 9.37
CA ALA A 267 3.04 -26.60 8.01
C ALA A 267 4.35 -25.82 7.89
N MET A 268 4.65 -24.97 8.87
CA MET A 268 5.92 -24.24 8.93
C MET A 268 7.07 -25.22 9.12
N GLN A 269 6.97 -26.13 10.11
CA GLN A 269 7.97 -27.17 10.35
C GLN A 269 8.26 -27.97 9.07
N TYR A 270 7.24 -28.53 8.45
CA TYR A 270 7.37 -29.30 7.21
C TYR A 270 8.03 -28.49 6.09
N THR A 271 7.68 -27.21 5.96
CA THR A 271 8.31 -26.33 4.96
C THR A 271 9.78 -26.08 5.27
N PHE A 272 10.14 -25.89 6.54
CA PHE A 272 11.53 -25.70 6.97
C PHE A 272 12.37 -26.97 6.80
N GLU A 273 11.82 -28.15 7.09
CA GLU A 273 12.49 -29.44 6.81
C GLU A 273 12.76 -29.62 5.31
N GLY A 274 11.76 -29.31 4.48
CA GLY A 274 11.90 -29.31 3.02
C GLY A 274 12.96 -28.30 2.53
N LEU A 275 13.00 -27.10 3.12
CA LEU A 275 14.03 -26.11 2.84
C LEU A 275 15.41 -26.59 3.28
N ALA A 276 15.54 -27.16 4.48
CA ALA A 276 16.80 -27.70 5.01
C ALA A 276 17.36 -28.80 4.11
N SER A 277 16.52 -29.76 3.71
CA SER A 277 16.87 -30.84 2.79
C SER A 277 17.45 -30.31 1.47
N ARG A 278 16.87 -29.22 0.94
CA ARG A 278 17.37 -28.58 -0.28
C ARG A 278 18.69 -27.85 -0.06
N LEU A 279 18.81 -27.07 1.01
CA LEU A 279 20.02 -26.33 1.34
C LEU A 279 21.22 -27.26 1.58
N ARG A 280 21.00 -28.41 2.24
CA ARG A 280 22.03 -29.43 2.48
C ARG A 280 22.65 -30.01 1.21
N ARG A 281 22.00 -29.87 0.05
CA ARG A 281 22.58 -30.25 -1.25
C ARG A 281 23.62 -29.24 -1.76
N ILE A 282 23.67 -28.04 -1.18
CA ILE A 282 24.50 -26.91 -1.65
C ILE A 282 25.47 -26.44 -0.56
N VAL A 283 25.06 -26.45 0.71
CA VAL A 283 25.85 -25.98 1.86
C VAL A 283 25.67 -26.90 3.06
N GLU A 284 26.69 -27.01 3.90
CA GLU A 284 26.58 -27.64 5.21
C GLU A 284 25.85 -26.71 6.19
N LEU A 285 24.62 -27.08 6.57
CA LEU A 285 23.82 -26.26 7.49
C LEU A 285 24.33 -26.30 8.94
N GLY A 286 25.16 -27.27 9.31
CA GLY A 286 25.69 -27.41 10.68
C GLY A 286 24.61 -27.43 11.77
N ASP A 287 25.05 -27.29 13.03
CA ASP A 287 24.19 -27.08 14.19
C ASP A 287 23.76 -25.60 14.31
N ILE A 288 22.84 -25.32 15.24
CA ILE A 288 22.45 -23.94 15.59
C ILE A 288 23.71 -23.18 16.06
N PRO A 289 24.06 -22.03 15.44
CA PRO A 289 25.17 -21.20 15.91
C PRO A 289 25.03 -20.82 17.39
N GLN A 290 26.08 -20.96 18.19
CA GLN A 290 26.02 -20.68 19.64
C GLN A 290 25.58 -19.24 19.92
N GLY A 291 25.94 -18.31 19.03
CA GLY A 291 25.55 -16.90 19.07
C GLY A 291 24.03 -16.64 19.04
N ILE A 292 23.22 -17.60 18.59
CA ILE A 292 21.75 -17.53 18.64
C ILE A 292 21.27 -17.63 20.08
N LEU A 293 21.90 -18.49 20.89
CA LEU A 293 21.53 -18.73 22.28
C LEU A 293 21.90 -17.53 23.18
N THR A 294 22.96 -16.78 22.84
CA THR A 294 23.54 -15.72 23.68
C THR A 294 23.09 -14.29 23.34
N ARG A 295 22.00 -14.11 22.57
CA ARG A 295 21.32 -12.81 22.31
C ARG A 295 22.22 -11.66 21.80
N GLY A 296 23.32 -11.88 21.08
CA GLY A 296 23.97 -10.68 20.53
C GLY A 296 25.17 -10.76 19.62
N ARG A 297 25.98 -11.82 19.62
CA ARG A 297 27.17 -11.82 18.77
C ARG A 297 27.34 -13.12 18.04
N VAL A 298 27.70 -12.98 16.77
CA VAL A 298 28.20 -14.10 15.97
C VAL A 298 29.70 -14.09 16.20
N ASP A 299 30.12 -14.72 17.30
CA ASP A 299 31.53 -14.86 17.64
C ASP A 299 32.17 -16.08 16.94
N GLU A 300 31.44 -16.69 16.01
CA GLU A 300 31.83 -17.89 15.26
C GLU A 300 31.80 -17.63 13.76
N GLN A 301 32.73 -18.23 13.02
CA GLN A 301 32.65 -18.26 11.57
C GLN A 301 31.51 -19.19 11.16
N VAL A 302 30.43 -18.60 10.64
CA VAL A 302 29.26 -19.34 10.15
C VAL A 302 28.92 -18.89 8.74
N SER A 303 28.52 -19.84 7.88
CA SER A 303 28.01 -19.50 6.54
C SER A 303 26.81 -18.55 6.66
N ALA A 304 26.76 -17.52 5.82
CA ALA A 304 25.63 -16.60 5.74
C ALA A 304 24.31 -17.33 5.41
N VAL A 305 24.39 -18.45 4.67
CA VAL A 305 23.24 -19.31 4.36
C VAL A 305 22.75 -20.04 5.61
N THR A 306 23.66 -20.65 6.36
CA THR A 306 23.38 -21.32 7.63
C THR A 306 22.79 -20.35 8.66
N ALA A 307 23.42 -19.19 8.83
CA ALA A 307 22.91 -18.14 9.71
C ALA A 307 21.50 -17.68 9.30
N ALA A 308 21.26 -17.48 8.00
CA ALA A 308 19.95 -17.07 7.51
C ALA A 308 18.87 -18.13 7.72
N PHE A 309 19.20 -19.41 7.54
CA PHE A 309 18.30 -20.53 7.80
C PHE A 309 17.88 -20.56 9.27
N TRP A 310 18.84 -20.55 10.18
CA TRP A 310 18.56 -20.61 11.61
C TRP A 310 17.89 -19.35 12.15
N GLN A 311 18.21 -18.16 11.62
CA GLN A 311 17.46 -16.95 11.94
C GLN A 311 15.99 -17.08 11.51
N ALA A 312 15.73 -17.55 10.29
CA ALA A 312 14.37 -17.74 9.81
C ALA A 312 13.61 -18.77 10.67
N ALA A 313 14.26 -19.89 11.03
CA ALA A 313 13.69 -20.92 11.89
C ALA A 313 13.34 -20.39 13.29
N LEU A 314 14.23 -19.57 13.88
CA LEU A 314 14.03 -18.94 15.18
C LEU A 314 12.87 -17.93 15.15
N VAL A 315 12.80 -17.09 14.12
CA VAL A 315 11.69 -16.14 13.92
C VAL A 315 10.36 -16.88 13.75
N ALA A 316 10.39 -18.03 13.09
CA ALA A 316 9.26 -18.93 12.94
C ALA A 316 8.96 -19.78 14.19
N ARG A 317 9.87 -19.79 15.18
CA ARG A 317 9.84 -20.63 16.39
C ARG A 317 9.74 -22.13 16.08
N VAL A 318 10.42 -22.58 15.02
CA VAL A 318 10.54 -24.01 14.66
C VAL A 318 11.94 -24.57 14.88
N ASP A 319 12.89 -23.74 15.33
CA ASP A 319 14.29 -24.09 15.57
C ASP A 319 14.45 -25.30 16.51
N GLN A 320 13.74 -25.31 17.64
CA GLN A 320 13.81 -26.41 18.61
C GLN A 320 13.41 -27.76 18.01
N VAL A 321 12.35 -27.78 17.19
CA VAL A 321 11.85 -29.00 16.55
C VAL A 321 12.78 -29.49 15.45
N LEU A 322 13.38 -28.57 14.69
CA LEU A 322 14.41 -28.92 13.72
C LEU A 322 15.66 -29.54 14.37
N CYS A 323 15.88 -29.28 15.66
CA CYS A 323 16.90 -29.93 16.49
C CYS A 323 16.40 -31.19 17.23
N GLY A 324 15.21 -31.71 16.90
CA GLY A 324 14.65 -32.92 17.50
C GLY A 324 14.03 -32.73 18.89
N SER A 325 13.88 -31.50 19.37
CA SER A 325 13.16 -31.23 20.63
C SER A 325 11.65 -31.25 20.41
N SER A 326 10.88 -31.63 21.43
CA SER A 326 9.42 -31.55 21.38
C SER A 326 8.95 -30.08 21.33
N PRO A 327 7.97 -29.73 20.47
CA PRO A 327 7.48 -28.37 20.38
C PRO A 327 6.74 -27.94 21.65
N ILE A 328 7.08 -26.77 22.18
CA ILE A 328 6.28 -26.10 23.22
C ILE A 328 5.25 -25.21 22.50
N LEU A 329 4.06 -25.74 22.24
CA LEU A 329 2.99 -25.02 21.52
C LEU A 329 2.12 -24.13 22.41
N LEU A 330 2.29 -24.17 23.73
CA LEU A 330 1.45 -23.42 24.67
C LEU A 330 1.51 -21.90 24.38
N GLY A 331 0.37 -21.36 23.94
CA GLY A 331 0.21 -19.93 23.64
C GLY A 331 0.94 -19.45 22.38
N TRP A 332 1.45 -20.35 21.53
CA TRP A 332 2.08 -19.94 20.28
C TRP A 332 1.03 -19.54 19.25
N GLN A 333 0.96 -18.25 18.96
CA GLN A 333 0.22 -17.72 17.82
C GLN A 333 1.17 -16.87 16.98
N PRO A 334 1.50 -17.28 15.75
CA PRO A 334 2.23 -16.39 14.86
C PRO A 334 1.37 -15.15 14.66
N TRP A 335 1.95 -13.98 14.90
CA TRP A 335 1.27 -12.68 14.81
C TRP A 335 0.65 -12.42 13.42
N PHE A 336 1.09 -13.18 12.41
CA PHE A 336 0.60 -13.14 11.05
C PHE A 336 -0.50 -14.19 10.74
N SER A 337 -0.90 -15.03 11.70
CA SER A 337 -1.89 -16.10 11.51
C SER A 337 -3.22 -15.56 10.98
N ARG A 338 -3.60 -14.35 11.43
CA ARG A 338 -4.81 -13.63 11.00
C ARG A 338 -4.83 -13.24 9.52
N TRP A 339 -3.69 -13.31 8.84
CA TRP A 339 -3.57 -12.98 7.41
C TRP A 339 -3.44 -14.20 6.52
N LEU A 340 -3.58 -15.40 7.08
CA LEU A 340 -3.62 -16.63 6.30
C LEU A 340 -5.06 -16.87 5.82
N PRO A 341 -5.24 -17.53 4.66
CA PRO A 341 -6.56 -17.92 4.20
C PRO A 341 -7.20 -18.91 5.19
N ALA A 342 -8.53 -18.93 5.23
CA ALA A 342 -9.28 -19.89 6.04
C ALA A 342 -8.98 -21.33 5.60
N HIS A 343 -9.02 -21.57 4.28
CA HIS A 343 -8.78 -22.86 3.64
C HIS A 343 -7.39 -23.43 3.90
N ILE A 344 -7.32 -24.68 4.35
CA ILE A 344 -6.11 -25.39 4.76
C ILE A 344 -5.12 -25.48 3.60
N ASP A 345 -5.52 -25.94 2.42
CA ASP A 345 -4.61 -26.07 1.28
C ASP A 345 -4.06 -24.70 0.87
N ALA A 346 -4.91 -23.69 0.86
CA ALA A 346 -4.49 -22.33 0.59
C ALA A 346 -3.50 -21.82 1.64
N LYS A 347 -3.73 -22.15 2.91
CA LYS A 347 -2.92 -21.76 4.06
C LYS A 347 -1.55 -22.44 4.01
N LEU A 348 -1.51 -23.73 3.72
CA LEU A 348 -0.28 -24.49 3.48
C LEU A 348 0.52 -23.86 2.32
N CYS A 349 -0.14 -23.50 1.22
CA CYS A 349 0.50 -22.83 0.08
C CYS A 349 1.10 -21.47 0.49
N VAL A 350 0.32 -20.60 1.13
CA VAL A 350 0.78 -19.28 1.56
C VAL A 350 1.95 -19.40 2.56
N LEU A 351 1.85 -20.29 3.56
CA LEU A 351 2.90 -20.56 4.53
C LEU A 351 4.19 -21.05 3.87
N SER A 352 4.08 -21.96 2.91
CA SER A 352 5.23 -22.47 2.16
C SER A 352 6.02 -21.34 1.49
N ARG A 353 5.31 -20.36 0.90
CA ARG A 353 5.91 -19.20 0.23
C ARG A 353 6.46 -18.20 1.25
N ALA A 354 5.77 -18.03 2.38
CA ALA A 354 6.19 -17.16 3.47
C ALA A 354 7.54 -17.57 4.08
N VAL A 355 7.73 -18.87 4.33
CA VAL A 355 9.01 -19.41 4.85
C VAL A 355 10.16 -19.15 3.88
N ARG A 356 9.95 -19.39 2.58
CA ARG A 356 10.97 -19.12 1.55
C ARG A 356 11.35 -17.64 1.50
N MET A 357 10.35 -16.76 1.59
CA MET A 357 10.60 -15.33 1.62
C MET A 357 11.35 -14.92 2.88
N LEU A 358 10.94 -15.44 4.04
CA LEU A 358 11.58 -15.18 5.32
C LEU A 358 13.06 -15.56 5.26
N PHE A 359 13.36 -16.75 4.74
CA PHE A 359 14.73 -17.20 4.50
C PHE A 359 15.51 -16.26 3.58
N VAL A 360 14.98 -15.89 2.40
CA VAL A 360 15.66 -14.98 1.47
C VAL A 360 15.95 -13.61 2.10
N ARG A 361 15.01 -13.08 2.88
CA ARG A 361 15.19 -11.81 3.61
C ARG A 361 16.27 -11.95 4.67
N CYS A 362 16.31 -13.05 5.42
CA CYS A 362 17.37 -13.34 6.37
C CYS A 362 18.72 -13.48 5.65
N LEU A 363 18.78 -14.13 4.47
CA LEU A 363 20.00 -14.30 3.68
C LEU A 363 20.58 -12.97 3.20
N ILE A 364 19.76 -12.13 2.59
CA ILE A 364 20.19 -10.80 2.15
C ILE A 364 20.68 -9.97 3.35
N ARG A 365 20.02 -10.10 4.50
CA ARG A 365 20.43 -9.45 5.74
C ARG A 365 21.78 -9.97 6.23
N MET A 366 21.98 -11.28 6.32
CA MET A 366 23.25 -11.88 6.76
C MET A 366 24.42 -11.49 5.86
N VAL A 367 24.22 -11.51 4.54
CA VAL A 367 25.24 -11.07 3.57
C VAL A 367 25.64 -9.60 3.80
N ARG A 368 24.70 -8.74 4.18
CA ARG A 368 24.98 -7.33 4.52
C ARG A 368 25.70 -7.18 5.86
N LEU A 369 25.40 -8.02 6.83
CA LEU A 369 25.97 -7.99 8.19
C LEU A 369 27.28 -8.77 8.35
N ARG A 370 27.83 -9.33 7.25
CA ARG A 370 28.97 -10.25 7.26
C ARG A 370 30.26 -9.76 7.95
N TYR A 371 30.41 -8.46 8.18
CA TYR A 371 31.59 -7.86 8.81
C TYR A 371 31.26 -7.26 10.18
N GLY A 372 31.06 -8.13 11.18
CA GLY A 372 31.10 -7.71 12.57
C GLY A 372 29.90 -6.91 13.09
N VAL A 373 28.71 -7.00 12.48
CA VAL A 373 27.52 -6.37 13.09
C VAL A 373 26.78 -7.39 13.96
N GLN A 374 26.44 -6.99 15.18
CA GLN A 374 25.54 -7.73 16.08
C GLN A 374 24.27 -8.14 15.33
N VAL A 375 24.10 -9.45 15.13
CA VAL A 375 22.89 -10.00 14.55
C VAL A 375 21.84 -10.07 15.63
N ALA A 376 20.81 -9.23 15.51
CA ALA A 376 19.59 -9.40 16.30
C ALA A 376 18.81 -10.63 15.77
N TRP A 377 19.22 -11.82 16.22
CA TRP A 377 18.68 -13.11 15.78
C TRP A 377 17.16 -13.21 15.93
N HIS A 378 16.63 -12.70 17.04
CA HIS A 378 15.20 -12.73 17.36
C HIS A 378 14.38 -11.63 16.68
N SER A 379 15.05 -10.67 16.02
CA SER A 379 14.36 -9.58 15.33
C SER A 379 13.98 -10.04 13.93
N PRO A 380 12.68 -10.22 13.62
CA PRO A 380 12.25 -10.59 12.28
C PRO A 380 12.70 -9.52 11.27
N PRO A 381 13.00 -9.90 10.02
CA PRO A 381 13.04 -8.92 8.94
C PRO A 381 11.67 -8.22 8.82
N ASP A 382 11.61 -7.03 8.23
CA ASP A 382 10.37 -6.24 8.21
C ASP A 382 9.19 -7.11 7.79
N TRP A 383 8.24 -7.24 8.70
CA TRP A 383 7.41 -8.41 8.78
C TRP A 383 6.35 -8.45 7.68
N PHE A 384 6.01 -7.30 7.11
CA PHE A 384 5.12 -7.16 5.95
C PHE A 384 5.79 -7.63 4.65
N LEU A 385 7.08 -7.96 4.68
CA LEU A 385 7.85 -8.33 3.49
C LEU A 385 7.94 -9.82 3.23
N PHE A 386 7.61 -10.66 4.21
CA PHE A 386 7.76 -12.11 4.02
C PHE A 386 6.46 -12.83 3.68
N LEU A 387 5.30 -12.32 4.05
CA LEU A 387 4.05 -12.90 3.58
C LEU A 387 3.75 -12.46 2.14
N PRO A 388 3.60 -13.41 1.20
CA PRO A 388 3.18 -13.03 -0.14
C PRO A 388 1.73 -12.53 -0.09
N PRO A 389 1.38 -11.51 -0.87
CA PRO A 389 -0.02 -11.22 -1.13
C PRO A 389 -0.69 -12.45 -1.72
N TRP A 390 -1.89 -12.76 -1.22
CA TRP A 390 -2.76 -13.78 -1.78
C TRP A 390 -4.21 -13.27 -1.88
N ARG A 391 -4.97 -13.85 -2.81
CA ARG A 391 -6.43 -13.76 -2.88
C ARG A 391 -7.04 -15.09 -3.30
N LEU A 392 -8.25 -15.36 -2.84
CA LEU A 392 -9.09 -16.43 -3.35
C LEU A 392 -10.14 -15.82 -4.26
N VAL A 393 -10.28 -16.40 -5.44
CA VAL A 393 -11.29 -16.02 -6.43
C VAL A 393 -12.19 -17.24 -6.65
N ALA A 394 -13.49 -17.02 -6.79
CA ALA A 394 -14.41 -18.09 -7.14
C ALA A 394 -13.99 -18.71 -8.48
N SER A 395 -13.82 -20.04 -8.51
CA SER A 395 -13.53 -20.73 -9.77
C SER A 395 -14.79 -20.87 -10.63
N THR A 396 -14.62 -21.32 -11.88
CA THR A 396 -15.76 -21.65 -12.76
C THR A 396 -16.54 -22.86 -12.27
N ASP A 397 -15.88 -23.78 -11.58
CA ASP A 397 -16.51 -24.90 -10.87
C ASP A 397 -16.74 -24.49 -9.40
N PRO A 398 -17.99 -24.50 -8.91
CA PRO A 398 -18.34 -24.03 -7.57
C PRO A 398 -17.71 -24.86 -6.44
N ARG A 399 -17.23 -26.07 -6.72
CA ARG A 399 -16.50 -26.90 -5.73
C ARG A 399 -15.09 -26.38 -5.46
N TYR A 400 -14.61 -25.43 -6.26
CA TYR A 400 -13.24 -24.95 -6.17
C TYR A 400 -13.14 -23.43 -6.02
N LEU A 401 -12.07 -23.02 -5.35
CA LEU A 401 -11.55 -21.65 -5.34
C LEU A 401 -10.21 -21.62 -6.06
N ASP A 402 -9.97 -20.58 -6.85
CA ASP A 402 -8.67 -20.32 -7.45
C ASP A 402 -7.90 -19.38 -6.51
N LEU A 403 -6.95 -19.94 -5.78
CA LEU A 403 -5.98 -19.21 -4.98
C LEU A 403 -4.93 -18.60 -5.90
N GLN A 404 -4.83 -17.28 -5.83
CA GLN A 404 -3.79 -16.53 -6.52
C GLN A 404 -2.78 -16.04 -5.48
N ILE A 405 -1.51 -16.35 -5.67
CA ILE A 405 -0.41 -15.91 -4.81
C ILE A 405 0.60 -15.14 -5.64
N ARG A 406 0.93 -13.92 -5.23
CA ARG A 406 1.99 -13.14 -5.89
C ARG A 406 3.35 -13.77 -5.58
N ARG A 407 4.07 -14.16 -6.65
CA ARG A 407 5.38 -14.77 -6.55
C ARG A 407 6.44 -13.70 -6.35
N VAL A 408 6.89 -13.54 -5.11
CA VAL A 408 7.98 -12.61 -4.81
C VAL A 408 9.35 -13.30 -4.88
N VAL A 409 9.42 -14.60 -4.54
CA VAL A 409 10.62 -15.45 -4.68
C VAL A 409 10.21 -16.76 -5.35
N ALA A 410 10.68 -16.96 -6.58
CA ALA A 410 10.58 -18.24 -7.27
C ALA A 410 11.64 -19.22 -6.75
N GLU A 411 11.39 -20.50 -6.96
CA GLU A 411 12.28 -21.58 -6.51
C GLU A 411 13.68 -21.48 -7.11
N HIS A 412 13.78 -21.26 -8.42
CA HIS A 412 15.07 -21.03 -9.09
C HIS A 412 15.80 -19.77 -8.58
N MET A 413 15.06 -18.76 -8.09
CA MET A 413 15.69 -17.56 -7.51
C MET A 413 16.31 -17.88 -6.14
N LEU A 414 15.64 -18.69 -5.33
CA LEU A 414 16.16 -19.15 -4.05
C LEU A 414 17.46 -19.94 -4.24
N GLU A 415 17.47 -20.93 -5.14
CA GLU A 415 18.67 -21.72 -5.47
C GLU A 415 19.82 -20.84 -5.98
N ARG A 416 19.52 -19.93 -6.91
CA ARG A 416 20.52 -18.99 -7.44
C ARG A 416 21.11 -18.10 -6.34
N LEU A 417 20.31 -17.62 -5.39
CA LEU A 417 20.80 -16.83 -4.26
C LEU A 417 21.67 -17.64 -3.31
N VAL A 418 21.26 -18.88 -3.00
CA VAL A 418 22.04 -19.78 -2.15
C VAL A 418 23.39 -20.09 -2.82
N LEU A 419 23.39 -20.46 -4.09
CA LEU A 419 24.62 -20.71 -4.86
C LEU A 419 25.52 -19.47 -4.91
N ARG A 420 24.95 -18.28 -5.08
CA ARG A 420 25.71 -17.02 -5.11
C ARG A 420 26.37 -16.70 -3.78
N TYR A 421 25.71 -17.02 -2.67
CA TYR A 421 26.15 -16.63 -1.32
C TYR A 421 26.70 -17.79 -0.47
N ARG A 422 26.87 -18.99 -1.04
CA ARG A 422 27.32 -20.18 -0.31
C ARG A 422 28.69 -20.00 0.36
N GLU A 423 29.61 -19.29 -0.30
CA GLU A 423 30.96 -19.00 0.21
C GLU A 423 31.00 -17.79 1.16
N HIS A 424 29.88 -17.10 1.36
CA HIS A 424 29.85 -15.96 2.28
C HIS A 424 29.79 -16.46 3.71
N GLN A 425 30.65 -15.91 4.55
CA GLN A 425 30.70 -16.21 5.97
C GLN A 425 30.46 -14.93 6.79
N LEU A 426 29.81 -15.08 7.94
CA LEU A 426 29.81 -14.07 8.98
C LEU A 426 31.15 -14.16 9.70
N LEU A 427 31.93 -13.08 9.64
CA LEU A 427 33.24 -13.01 10.28
C LEU A 427 33.13 -12.36 11.65
N THR A 428 33.95 -12.86 12.58
CA THR A 428 34.19 -12.19 13.86
C THR A 428 34.69 -10.78 13.61
N MET A 429 34.14 -9.81 14.35
CA MET A 429 34.66 -8.44 14.33
C MET A 429 36.13 -8.48 14.75
N PRO A 430 37.08 -7.96 13.95
CA PRO A 430 38.47 -7.87 14.37
C PRO A 430 38.57 -7.11 15.70
N THR A 431 39.41 -7.59 16.62
CA THR A 431 39.61 -6.94 17.92
C THR A 431 40.05 -5.49 17.70
N GLY A 432 39.22 -4.54 18.15
CA GLY A 432 39.50 -3.10 18.05
C GLY A 432 38.90 -2.38 16.83
N ALA A 433 38.28 -3.09 15.87
CA ALA A 433 37.62 -2.45 14.73
C ALA A 433 36.26 -1.86 15.13
N SER A 434 35.98 -0.62 14.72
CA SER A 434 34.64 -0.04 14.85
C SER A 434 33.70 -0.62 13.78
N PRO A 435 32.43 -0.93 14.12
CA PRO A 435 31.43 -1.30 13.11
C PRO A 435 31.29 -0.28 11.97
N LEU A 436 31.55 1.01 12.24
CA LEU A 436 31.47 2.07 11.25
C LEU A 436 32.66 2.07 10.28
N GLU A 437 33.85 1.69 10.74
CA GLU A 437 35.06 1.60 9.89
C GLU A 437 34.90 0.48 8.86
N LEU A 438 34.37 -0.68 9.28
CA LEU A 438 34.09 -1.82 8.39
C LEU A 438 32.99 -1.54 7.36
N ILE A 439 32.10 -0.58 7.61
CA ILE A 439 31.06 -0.16 6.67
C ILE A 439 31.60 0.89 5.68
N ALA A 440 32.49 1.77 6.13
CA ALA A 440 33.01 2.88 5.33
C ALA A 440 34.00 2.46 4.24
N GLU A 441 34.72 1.35 4.40
CA GLU A 441 35.74 0.88 3.45
C GLU A 441 35.19 0.22 2.17
N ARG A 442 33.90 0.34 1.86
CA ARG A 442 33.32 -0.33 0.68
C ARG A 442 33.31 0.54 -0.59
N PRO A 443 33.90 0.06 -1.70
CA PRO A 443 33.45 0.47 -3.04
C PRO A 443 32.05 -0.13 -3.30
N VAL A 444 31.18 0.69 -3.91
CA VAL A 444 29.75 0.40 -4.19
C VAL A 444 29.56 -0.83 -5.07
#